data_AF-A0A6L5YZH9-F1
#
_entry.id   AF-A0A6L5YZH9-F1
#
_cell.length_a   1.000
_cell.length_b   1.000
_cell.length_c   1.000
_cell.angle_alpha   90.00
_cell.angle_beta   90.00
_cell.angle_gamma   90.00
#
_symmetry.space_group_name_H-M   'P 1'
#
loop_
_entity.id
_entity.type
_entity.pdbx_description
1 polymer ?
#
loop_
_entity_poly.entity_id
_entity_poly.type
_entity_poly.pdbx_seq_one_letter_code
_entity_poly.pdbx_strand_id
1 'polypeptide(L)'
;MAYSSVVFFGDSLSDNGNLSALVSTADRTLPPPPYHGGAFSDGPVHADVLLELTGLDGENHALAAARAIGSGTMTALLARYDMVLPAGLEDYDINLGAQVDRFLDTAGDLSDTAAALMIGINDLGSFRPSNNPIIAFFEILDFADDVADAIRASASRLADAGIDTLIYYTLPAISFFPASQQVGADLRALGDDLAGQINDEVLADLNGSRAFRGVDIEIVQLDRLAREVRDDPTAFGFYADLQAFPVVTDPDDPTAVGLDPMGFDADQFVFFDDVHPSAAFHGLLAVFTAATLELDVQRFLGAGDDIASYGASRDFVLGGQGRDDIDTNAGRDIVLGGLGWDTLQGGASADILGGGSGADTVLGQLGDDIIAGGRGHDLLRGGAGDDLLIGGLGNDTLLAGGGDDLLFYTDPALLGRAGDTDLYDGKAGADTSYIALSDAHYDAVASAADTAAALAQILGLTLRNVETIELLRGRDGLAEVALAEGFGDADYWGFV
;
A
#
# COMPACT_ATOMS: atom_id res chain seq x y z
N MET A 1 -4.07 -22.35 -5.42
CA MET A 1 -5.18 -21.58 -4.85
C MET A 1 -6.41 -22.47 -4.70
N ALA A 2 -7.22 -22.23 -3.67
CA ALA A 2 -8.45 -23.00 -3.38
C ALA A 2 -9.64 -22.58 -4.26
N TYR A 3 -9.57 -21.40 -4.87
CA TYR A 3 -10.58 -20.79 -5.75
C TYR A 3 -9.91 -20.15 -6.98
N SER A 4 -10.68 -19.87 -8.03
CA SER A 4 -10.22 -19.18 -9.25
C SER A 4 -10.74 -17.75 -9.41
N SER A 5 -11.68 -17.34 -8.54
CA SER A 5 -12.27 -16.00 -8.58
C SER A 5 -12.45 -15.37 -7.20
N VAL A 6 -12.46 -14.04 -7.13
CA VAL A 6 -12.69 -13.27 -5.88
C VAL A 6 -13.71 -12.16 -6.11
N VAL A 7 -14.68 -12.04 -5.20
CA VAL A 7 -15.61 -10.91 -5.17
C VAL A 7 -15.32 -10.01 -3.96
N PHE A 8 -15.15 -8.70 -4.19
CA PHE A 8 -14.82 -7.74 -3.14
C PHE A 8 -16.04 -6.94 -2.71
N PHE A 9 -16.23 -6.81 -1.39
CA PHE A 9 -17.23 -5.95 -0.76
C PHE A 9 -16.56 -5.06 0.27
N GLY A 10 -17.04 -3.83 0.40
CA GLY A 10 -16.39 -2.89 1.29
C GLY A 10 -16.78 -1.45 1.09
N ASP A 11 -15.87 -0.57 1.53
CA ASP A 11 -16.01 0.87 1.45
C ASP A 11 -14.95 1.53 0.54
N SER A 12 -14.55 2.77 0.83
CA SER A 12 -13.63 3.55 0.01
C SER A 12 -12.21 2.98 -0.02
N LEU A 13 -11.84 2.10 0.91
CA LEU A 13 -10.55 1.40 0.87
C LEU A 13 -10.52 0.30 -0.22
N SER A 14 -11.68 -0.11 -0.74
CA SER A 14 -11.81 -1.12 -1.78
C SER A 14 -12.49 -0.60 -3.05
N ASP A 15 -13.19 0.53 -3.02
CA ASP A 15 -13.92 1.07 -4.18
C ASP A 15 -12.96 1.52 -5.29
N ASN A 16 -13.06 0.91 -6.47
CA ASN A 16 -12.27 1.21 -7.66
C ASN A 16 -13.04 2.07 -8.70
N GLY A 17 -14.10 2.77 -8.29
CA GLY A 17 -14.89 3.66 -9.13
C GLY A 17 -16.38 3.31 -9.23
N ASN A 18 -16.84 2.32 -8.47
CA ASN A 18 -18.26 1.93 -8.41
C ASN A 18 -19.14 3.08 -7.91
N LEU A 19 -18.75 3.79 -6.85
CA LEU A 19 -19.52 4.96 -6.41
C LEU A 19 -19.50 6.04 -7.49
N SER A 20 -18.33 6.27 -8.11
CA SER A 20 -18.18 7.23 -9.21
C SER A 20 -19.15 6.94 -10.34
N ALA A 21 -19.27 5.68 -10.76
CA ALA A 21 -20.17 5.27 -11.83
C ALA A 21 -21.65 5.55 -11.50
N LEU A 22 -22.03 5.55 -10.23
CA LEU A 22 -23.39 5.84 -9.78
C LEU A 22 -23.70 7.34 -9.76
N VAL A 23 -22.73 8.18 -9.36
CA VAL A 23 -23.01 9.57 -8.96
C VAL A 23 -22.33 10.63 -9.81
N SER A 24 -21.28 10.27 -10.55
CA SER A 24 -20.55 11.20 -11.41
C SER A 24 -21.39 11.62 -12.62
N THR A 25 -21.17 12.86 -13.05
CA THR A 25 -21.80 13.45 -14.23
C THR A 25 -20.73 13.90 -15.22
N ALA A 26 -21.12 14.30 -16.42
CA ALA A 26 -20.17 14.82 -17.41
C ALA A 26 -19.37 16.04 -16.92
N ASP A 27 -19.90 16.81 -15.96
CA ASP A 27 -19.33 18.06 -15.49
C ASP A 27 -18.65 17.95 -14.11
N ARG A 28 -18.87 16.86 -13.37
CA ARG A 28 -18.34 16.64 -12.01
C ARG A 28 -18.17 15.15 -11.72
N THR A 29 -16.97 14.75 -11.30
CA THR A 29 -16.64 13.39 -10.87
C THR A 29 -16.52 13.28 -9.35
N LEU A 30 -16.79 12.09 -8.81
CA LEU A 30 -16.52 11.73 -7.42
C LEU A 30 -15.68 10.45 -7.37
N PRO A 31 -14.57 10.43 -6.62
CA PRO A 31 -13.85 11.60 -6.13
C PRO A 31 -13.46 12.54 -7.30
N PRO A 32 -13.36 13.86 -7.04
CA PRO A 32 -12.85 14.80 -8.04
C PRO A 32 -11.37 14.50 -8.34
N PRO A 33 -10.76 15.08 -9.38
CA PRO A 33 -9.30 15.11 -9.48
C PRO A 33 -8.66 15.60 -8.17
N PRO A 34 -7.48 15.10 -7.75
CA PRO A 34 -6.51 14.33 -8.53
C PRO A 34 -6.64 12.80 -8.35
N TYR A 35 -7.76 12.31 -7.82
CA TYR A 35 -7.96 10.89 -7.58
C TYR A 35 -8.05 10.09 -8.88
N HIS A 36 -7.52 8.87 -8.86
CA HIS A 36 -7.38 8.03 -10.04
C HIS A 36 -8.65 7.20 -10.32
N GLY A 37 -9.19 7.29 -11.54
CA GLY A 37 -10.17 6.32 -12.03
C GLY A 37 -11.50 6.22 -11.26
N GLY A 38 -11.76 7.12 -10.30
CA GLY A 38 -12.90 7.02 -9.39
C GLY A 38 -12.62 6.28 -8.08
N ALA A 39 -11.39 5.76 -7.90
CA ALA A 39 -10.90 5.24 -6.64
C ALA A 39 -10.57 6.39 -5.68
N PHE A 40 -10.71 6.17 -4.37
CA PHE A 40 -10.27 7.13 -3.36
C PHE A 40 -8.75 6.99 -3.08
N SER A 41 -7.94 6.98 -4.14
CA SER A 41 -6.48 6.91 -4.09
C SER A 41 -5.87 7.60 -5.33
N ASP A 42 -4.55 7.71 -5.39
CA ASP A 42 -3.77 8.19 -6.55
C ASP A 42 -3.57 7.13 -7.64
N GLY A 43 -3.97 5.88 -7.37
CA GLY A 43 -3.87 4.76 -8.31
C GLY A 43 -4.85 3.63 -8.00
N PRO A 44 -4.58 2.40 -8.50
CA PRO A 44 -5.39 1.23 -8.22
C PRO A 44 -5.47 0.91 -6.73
N VAL A 45 -6.61 0.37 -6.29
CA VAL A 45 -6.78 -0.11 -4.91
C VAL A 45 -6.26 -1.53 -4.77
N HIS A 46 -6.05 -1.99 -3.53
CA HIS A 46 -5.51 -3.31 -3.22
C HIS A 46 -6.25 -4.47 -3.93
N ALA A 47 -7.56 -4.34 -4.16
CA ALA A 47 -8.36 -5.36 -4.84
C ALA A 47 -7.93 -5.53 -6.31
N ASP A 48 -7.70 -4.42 -7.02
CA ASP A 48 -7.28 -4.45 -8.42
C ASP A 48 -5.85 -5.02 -8.53
N VAL A 49 -4.95 -4.54 -7.67
CA VAL A 49 -3.55 -5.02 -7.62
C VAL A 49 -3.50 -6.51 -7.28
N LEU A 50 -4.34 -6.98 -6.35
CA LEU A 50 -4.41 -8.39 -5.99
C LEU A 50 -4.82 -9.28 -7.17
N LEU A 51 -5.80 -8.85 -7.96
CA LEU A 51 -6.25 -9.61 -9.14
C LEU A 51 -5.16 -9.67 -10.21
N GLU A 52 -4.43 -8.58 -10.42
CA GLU A 52 -3.29 -8.54 -11.32
C GLU A 52 -2.15 -9.46 -10.86
N LEU A 53 -1.78 -9.36 -9.57
CA LEU A 53 -0.77 -10.19 -8.90
C LEU A 53 -1.01 -11.68 -9.03
N THR A 54 -2.26 -12.09 -8.80
CA THR A 54 -2.64 -13.49 -8.64
C THR A 54 -3.15 -14.12 -9.94
N GLY A 55 -3.59 -13.29 -10.89
CA GLY A 55 -4.29 -13.72 -12.09
C GLY A 55 -5.69 -14.30 -11.82
N LEU A 56 -6.27 -14.02 -10.64
CA LEU A 56 -7.63 -14.42 -10.30
C LEU A 56 -8.66 -13.63 -11.11
N ASP A 57 -9.78 -14.25 -11.45
CA ASP A 57 -10.93 -13.52 -12.00
C ASP A 57 -11.59 -12.71 -10.86
N GLY A 58 -11.99 -11.45 -11.11
CA GLY A 58 -12.48 -10.60 -10.02
C GLY A 58 -13.67 -9.70 -10.35
N GLU A 59 -14.53 -9.51 -9.35
CA GLU A 59 -15.59 -8.51 -9.34
C GLU A 59 -15.49 -7.64 -8.09
N ASN A 60 -15.55 -6.32 -8.27
CA ASN A 60 -15.52 -5.37 -7.15
C ASN A 60 -16.90 -4.73 -6.98
N HIS A 61 -17.52 -4.92 -5.81
CA HIS A 61 -18.83 -4.37 -5.44
C HIS A 61 -18.73 -3.36 -4.28
N ALA A 62 -17.52 -3.03 -3.83
CA ALA A 62 -17.30 -2.03 -2.80
C ALA A 62 -17.79 -0.66 -3.26
N LEU A 63 -18.35 0.11 -2.32
CA LEU A 63 -18.88 1.44 -2.57
C LEU A 63 -18.35 2.40 -1.52
N ALA A 64 -17.71 3.47 -1.94
CA ALA A 64 -17.22 4.48 -1.02
C ALA A 64 -18.35 5.03 -0.12
N ALA A 65 -17.99 5.34 1.14
CA ALA A 65 -18.91 5.69 2.23
C ALA A 65 -19.93 4.60 2.63
N ALA A 66 -19.77 3.36 2.15
CA ALA A 66 -20.48 2.22 2.69
C ALA A 66 -20.13 2.01 4.16
N ARG A 67 -21.14 1.56 4.89
CA ARG A 67 -21.05 1.14 6.28
C ARG A 67 -21.43 -0.33 6.38
N ALA A 68 -20.98 -1.00 7.43
CA ALA A 68 -21.51 -2.30 7.79
C ALA A 68 -22.98 -2.17 8.21
N ILE A 69 -23.30 -1.18 9.07
CA ILE A 69 -24.65 -0.96 9.61
C ILE A 69 -25.34 0.31 9.07
N GLY A 70 -26.67 0.29 9.13
CA GLY A 70 -27.52 1.39 8.68
C GLY A 70 -27.39 1.65 7.18
N SER A 71 -28.00 2.72 6.68
CA SER A 71 -27.74 3.15 5.31
C SER A 71 -26.37 3.84 5.24
N GLY A 72 -25.52 3.50 4.28
CA GLY A 72 -24.32 4.29 4.04
C GLY A 72 -24.66 5.75 3.71
N THR A 73 -23.69 6.65 3.74
CA THR A 73 -23.99 8.09 3.78
C THR A 73 -23.83 8.81 2.43
N MET A 74 -24.34 8.23 1.33
CA MET A 74 -24.21 8.79 -0.02
C MET A 74 -24.66 10.26 -0.10
N THR A 75 -25.81 10.60 0.46
CA THR A 75 -26.31 12.00 0.50
C THR A 75 -25.37 12.93 1.27
N ALA A 76 -24.82 12.47 2.39
CA ALA A 76 -23.92 13.29 3.20
C ALA A 76 -22.55 13.45 2.52
N LEU A 77 -22.06 12.40 1.86
CA LEU A 77 -20.83 12.44 1.08
C LEU A 77 -20.97 13.40 -0.10
N LEU A 78 -22.01 13.26 -0.93
CA LEU A 78 -22.25 14.12 -2.08
C LEU A 78 -22.36 15.59 -1.68
N ALA A 79 -23.00 15.89 -0.54
CA ALA A 79 -23.08 17.24 -0.02
C ALA A 79 -21.71 17.86 0.33
N ARG A 80 -20.69 17.05 0.69
CA ARG A 80 -19.32 17.56 0.92
C ARG A 80 -18.65 18.03 -0.36
N TYR A 81 -19.01 17.45 -1.50
CA TYR A 81 -18.47 17.78 -2.82
C TYR A 81 -19.41 18.68 -3.64
N ASP A 82 -20.38 19.33 -3.00
CA ASP A 82 -21.39 20.17 -3.66
C ASP A 82 -22.18 19.41 -4.77
N MET A 83 -22.28 18.08 -4.64
CA MET A 83 -23.00 17.23 -5.59
C MET A 83 -24.41 16.95 -5.09
N VAL A 84 -25.34 16.78 -6.04
CA VAL A 84 -26.73 16.43 -5.77
C VAL A 84 -26.92 14.95 -6.08
N LEU A 85 -27.63 14.25 -5.20
CA LEU A 85 -28.03 12.86 -5.42
C LEU A 85 -28.76 12.73 -6.77
N PRO A 86 -28.27 11.90 -7.71
CA PRO A 86 -28.97 11.62 -8.95
C PRO A 86 -30.38 11.07 -8.69
N ALA A 87 -31.34 11.46 -9.53
CA ALA A 87 -32.71 10.98 -9.43
C ALA A 87 -32.76 9.45 -9.62
N GLY A 88 -33.50 8.76 -8.74
CA GLY A 88 -33.61 7.30 -8.72
C GLY A 88 -32.66 6.60 -7.76
N LEU A 89 -31.76 7.33 -7.09
CA LEU A 89 -30.88 6.78 -6.06
C LEU A 89 -31.32 7.11 -4.62
N GLU A 90 -32.53 7.65 -4.43
CA GLU A 90 -33.04 8.09 -3.12
C GLU A 90 -33.14 6.93 -2.11
N ASP A 91 -33.47 5.73 -2.59
CA ASP A 91 -33.59 4.51 -1.81
C ASP A 91 -32.45 3.51 -2.09
N TYR A 92 -31.37 3.95 -2.76
CA TYR A 92 -30.24 3.09 -3.09
C TYR A 92 -29.34 2.92 -1.86
N ASP A 93 -29.48 1.79 -1.18
CA ASP A 93 -28.67 1.46 -0.01
C ASP A 93 -27.28 0.96 -0.41
N ILE A 94 -26.23 1.59 0.12
CA ILE A 94 -24.83 1.26 -0.20
C ILE A 94 -24.15 0.43 0.90
N ASN A 95 -24.84 0.11 2.00
CA ASN A 95 -24.24 -0.69 3.06
C ASN A 95 -23.80 -2.08 2.57
N LEU A 96 -22.96 -2.74 3.37
CA LEU A 96 -22.48 -4.09 3.09
C LEU A 96 -23.64 -5.05 2.80
N GLY A 97 -24.69 -4.90 3.60
CA GLY A 97 -25.96 -5.61 3.49
C GLY A 97 -26.46 -5.71 2.05
N ALA A 98 -26.63 -4.54 1.45
CA ALA A 98 -27.22 -4.31 0.14
C ALA A 98 -26.23 -4.54 -1.01
N GLN A 99 -24.92 -4.35 -0.80
CA GLN A 99 -23.90 -4.77 -1.77
C GLN A 99 -23.99 -6.28 -2.02
N VAL A 100 -24.03 -7.06 -0.95
CA VAL A 100 -24.19 -8.53 -1.03
C VAL A 100 -25.51 -8.92 -1.70
N ASP A 101 -26.63 -8.28 -1.34
CA ASP A 101 -27.92 -8.61 -1.96
C ASP A 101 -27.92 -8.36 -3.48
N ARG A 102 -27.37 -7.23 -3.94
CA ARG A 102 -27.26 -6.92 -5.37
C ARG A 102 -26.39 -7.91 -6.12
N PHE A 103 -25.26 -8.31 -5.54
CA PHE A 103 -24.40 -9.33 -6.13
C PHE A 103 -25.17 -10.65 -6.27
N LEU A 104 -25.77 -11.13 -5.18
CA LEU A 104 -26.50 -12.41 -5.15
C LEU A 104 -27.73 -12.45 -6.07
N ASP A 105 -28.36 -11.30 -6.34
CA ASP A 105 -29.46 -11.20 -7.31
C ASP A 105 -29.03 -11.52 -8.75
N THR A 106 -27.73 -11.40 -9.05
CA THR A 106 -27.17 -11.61 -10.39
C THR A 106 -26.16 -12.75 -10.47
N ALA A 107 -25.71 -13.26 -9.33
CA ALA A 107 -24.67 -14.27 -9.20
C ALA A 107 -25.05 -15.60 -9.87
N GLY A 108 -24.03 -16.24 -10.46
CA GLY A 108 -24.10 -17.58 -11.03
C GLY A 108 -23.74 -18.67 -10.01
N ASP A 109 -22.96 -19.66 -10.45
CA ASP A 109 -22.34 -20.64 -9.56
C ASP A 109 -21.16 -19.97 -8.82
N LEU A 110 -21.12 -20.13 -7.50
CA LEU A 110 -20.15 -19.49 -6.60
C LEU A 110 -19.19 -20.49 -5.94
N SER A 111 -19.24 -21.76 -6.34
CA SER A 111 -18.46 -22.85 -5.71
C SER A 111 -16.96 -22.82 -5.96
N ASP A 112 -16.45 -21.84 -6.71
CA ASP A 112 -15.03 -21.61 -7.01
C ASP A 112 -14.66 -20.12 -6.84
N THR A 113 -15.38 -19.45 -5.92
CA THR A 113 -15.31 -18.01 -5.68
C THR A 113 -15.08 -17.74 -4.20
N ALA A 114 -14.05 -16.96 -3.88
CA ALA A 114 -13.88 -16.37 -2.55
C ALA A 114 -14.59 -15.02 -2.46
N ALA A 115 -15.03 -14.64 -1.26
CA ALA A 115 -15.57 -13.30 -1.00
C ALA A 115 -14.71 -12.54 0.01
N ALA A 116 -14.23 -11.38 -0.39
CA ALA A 116 -13.40 -10.47 0.39
C ALA A 116 -14.21 -9.35 1.04
N LEU A 117 -14.10 -9.19 2.35
CA LEU A 117 -14.82 -8.20 3.14
C LEU A 117 -13.84 -7.24 3.84
N MET A 118 -13.83 -5.96 3.42
CA MET A 118 -13.13 -4.88 4.12
C MET A 118 -14.09 -3.72 4.38
N ILE A 119 -14.59 -3.62 5.60
CA ILE A 119 -15.69 -2.71 5.95
C ILE A 119 -15.68 -2.40 7.45
N GLY A 120 -16.07 -1.18 7.82
CA GLY A 120 -16.29 -0.78 9.22
C GLY A 120 -15.66 0.56 9.61
N ILE A 121 -14.69 1.06 8.83
CA ILE A 121 -14.03 2.34 9.11
C ILE A 121 -15.02 3.51 9.03
N ASN A 122 -15.94 3.49 8.08
CA ASN A 122 -17.00 4.50 8.00
C ASN A 122 -18.00 4.42 9.16
N ASP A 123 -18.24 3.23 9.73
CA ASP A 123 -19.06 3.06 10.92
C ASP A 123 -18.42 3.79 12.09
N LEU A 124 -17.13 3.55 12.35
CA LEU A 124 -16.32 4.24 13.36
C LEU A 124 -16.32 5.76 13.14
N GLY A 125 -16.11 6.20 11.89
CA GLY A 125 -16.14 7.61 11.51
C GLY A 125 -17.50 8.29 11.76
N SER A 126 -18.58 7.52 11.76
CA SER A 126 -19.96 7.99 11.98
C SER A 126 -20.42 7.93 13.43
N PHE A 127 -19.77 7.15 14.29
CA PHE A 127 -20.19 6.94 15.66
C PHE A 127 -20.06 8.21 16.50
N ARG A 128 -21.15 8.59 17.17
CA ARG A 128 -21.21 9.77 18.05
C ARG A 128 -21.94 9.37 19.34
N PRO A 129 -21.22 8.97 20.41
CA PRO A 129 -21.86 8.54 21.64
C PRO A 129 -22.57 9.72 22.32
N SER A 130 -23.61 9.38 23.08
CA SER A 130 -24.38 10.31 23.90
C SER A 130 -23.51 11.02 24.93
N ASN A 131 -23.83 12.29 25.24
CA ASN A 131 -23.14 13.04 26.29
C ASN A 131 -23.40 12.50 27.72
N ASN A 132 -24.31 11.53 27.89
CA ASN A 132 -24.59 10.89 29.16
C ASN A 132 -23.68 9.67 29.33
N PRO A 133 -22.77 9.64 30.33
CA PRO A 133 -21.76 8.59 30.45
C PRO A 133 -22.33 7.16 30.57
N ILE A 134 -23.49 6.99 31.19
CA ILE A 134 -24.11 5.66 31.34
C ILE A 134 -24.70 5.21 30.01
N ILE A 135 -25.33 6.13 29.27
CA ILE A 135 -25.91 5.82 27.96
C ILE A 135 -24.79 5.55 26.96
N ALA A 136 -23.76 6.41 26.94
CA ALA A 136 -22.57 6.24 26.11
C ALA A 136 -21.89 4.88 26.33
N PHE A 137 -21.80 4.43 27.59
CA PHE A 137 -21.23 3.12 27.90
C PHE A 137 -21.99 1.97 27.21
N PHE A 138 -23.32 1.98 27.24
CA PHE A 138 -24.12 0.97 26.54
C PHE A 138 -24.04 1.13 25.02
N GLU A 139 -24.11 2.35 24.50
CA GLU A 139 -23.98 2.62 23.06
C GLU A 139 -22.64 2.17 22.49
N ILE A 140 -21.54 2.29 23.26
CA ILE A 140 -20.20 1.82 22.85
C ILE A 140 -20.18 0.30 22.76
N LEU A 141 -20.74 -0.40 23.75
CA LEU A 141 -20.81 -1.87 23.75
C LEU A 141 -21.69 -2.38 22.61
N ASP A 142 -22.90 -1.81 22.45
CA ASP A 142 -23.85 -2.24 21.42
C ASP A 142 -23.32 -1.93 20.01
N PHE A 143 -22.51 -0.89 19.84
CA PHE A 143 -22.02 -0.46 18.53
C PHE A 143 -21.05 -1.47 17.88
N ALA A 144 -20.08 -1.99 18.64
CA ALA A 144 -19.15 -2.99 18.11
C ALA A 144 -19.92 -4.26 17.70
N ASP A 145 -20.81 -4.72 18.60
CA ASP A 145 -21.65 -5.90 18.39
C ASP A 145 -22.53 -5.74 17.14
N ASP A 146 -23.18 -4.58 16.96
CA ASP A 146 -24.02 -4.29 15.78
C ASP A 146 -23.22 -4.33 14.47
N VAL A 147 -22.00 -3.77 14.45
CA VAL A 147 -21.11 -3.78 13.28
C VAL A 147 -20.68 -5.21 12.96
N ALA A 148 -20.21 -5.96 13.95
CA ALA A 148 -19.82 -7.35 13.80
C ALA A 148 -21.00 -8.23 13.34
N ASP A 149 -22.20 -7.97 13.86
CA ASP A 149 -23.44 -8.64 13.48
C ASP A 149 -23.77 -8.46 11.99
N ALA A 150 -23.62 -7.24 11.47
CA ALA A 150 -23.87 -6.95 10.06
C ALA A 150 -22.86 -7.62 9.12
N ILE A 151 -21.57 -7.63 9.49
CA ILE A 151 -20.52 -8.34 8.75
C ILE A 151 -20.83 -9.84 8.72
N ARG A 152 -21.15 -10.43 9.87
CA ARG A 152 -21.49 -11.85 10.00
C ARG A 152 -22.75 -12.22 9.21
N ALA A 153 -23.79 -11.39 9.25
CA ALA A 153 -25.01 -11.62 8.49
C ALA A 153 -24.75 -11.61 6.98
N SER A 154 -23.84 -10.76 6.52
CA SER A 154 -23.42 -10.69 5.11
C SER A 154 -22.58 -11.90 4.71
N ALA A 155 -21.57 -12.25 5.51
CA ALA A 155 -20.80 -13.48 5.35
C ALA A 155 -21.68 -14.74 5.31
N SER A 156 -22.69 -14.80 6.19
CA SER A 156 -23.65 -15.91 6.24
C SER A 156 -24.49 -16.04 4.98
N ARG A 157 -24.88 -14.93 4.34
CA ARG A 157 -25.67 -14.95 3.10
C ARG A 157 -24.82 -15.41 1.92
N LEU A 158 -23.56 -14.97 1.85
CA LEU A 158 -22.59 -15.42 0.85
C LEU A 158 -22.34 -16.93 0.98
N ALA A 159 -22.10 -17.41 2.20
CA ALA A 159 -21.96 -18.84 2.51
C ALA A 159 -23.19 -19.65 2.07
N ASP A 160 -24.40 -19.16 2.36
CA ASP A 160 -25.65 -19.82 1.97
C ASP A 160 -25.88 -19.85 0.45
N ALA A 161 -25.25 -18.92 -0.28
CA ALA A 161 -25.29 -18.86 -1.73
C ALA A 161 -24.24 -19.75 -2.42
N GLY A 162 -23.31 -20.35 -1.67
CA GLY A 162 -22.33 -21.30 -2.18
C GLY A 162 -20.87 -20.83 -2.18
N ILE A 163 -20.57 -19.64 -1.64
CA ILE A 163 -19.20 -19.22 -1.37
C ILE A 163 -18.62 -20.13 -0.28
N ASP A 164 -17.47 -20.74 -0.57
CA ASP A 164 -16.78 -21.66 0.36
C ASP A 164 -15.50 -21.08 0.96
N THR A 165 -15.06 -19.89 0.53
CA THR A 165 -13.95 -19.14 1.13
C THR A 165 -14.34 -17.69 1.42
N LEU A 166 -14.09 -17.22 2.64
CA LEU A 166 -14.26 -15.82 3.05
C LEU A 166 -12.92 -15.23 3.46
N ILE A 167 -12.58 -14.09 2.86
CA ILE A 167 -11.39 -13.31 3.20
C ILE A 167 -11.86 -12.10 4.02
N TYR A 168 -11.39 -11.98 5.26
CA TYR A 168 -11.73 -10.86 6.14
C TYR A 168 -10.51 -10.00 6.43
N TYR A 169 -10.64 -8.70 6.18
CA TYR A 169 -9.62 -7.71 6.53
C TYR A 169 -9.96 -7.09 7.88
N THR A 170 -9.07 -7.25 8.86
CA THR A 170 -9.23 -6.59 10.16
C THR A 170 -9.17 -5.08 10.03
N LEU A 171 -9.94 -4.36 10.84
CA LEU A 171 -9.92 -2.90 10.88
C LEU A 171 -8.62 -2.36 11.48
N PRO A 172 -7.92 -1.43 10.81
CA PRO A 172 -6.82 -0.70 11.43
C PRO A 172 -7.31 0.23 12.54
N ALA A 173 -6.42 0.49 13.50
CA ALA A 173 -6.68 1.48 14.55
C ALA A 173 -6.93 2.85 13.93
N ILE A 174 -7.85 3.65 14.47
CA ILE A 174 -8.14 4.98 13.90
C ILE A 174 -6.93 5.91 13.99
N SER A 175 -6.04 5.69 14.97
CA SER A 175 -4.78 6.42 15.13
C SER A 175 -3.78 6.20 13.99
N PHE A 176 -4.02 5.23 13.12
CA PHE A 176 -3.26 5.05 11.89
C PHE A 176 -3.50 6.19 10.90
N PHE A 177 -4.73 6.70 10.81
CA PHE A 177 -5.12 7.70 9.81
C PHE A 177 -4.68 9.12 10.20
N PRO A 178 -4.16 9.93 9.26
CA PRO A 178 -3.75 11.31 9.51
C PRO A 178 -4.89 12.17 10.09
N ALA A 179 -6.13 11.98 9.62
CA ALA A 179 -7.33 12.66 10.09
C ALA A 179 -7.53 12.54 11.60
N SER A 180 -7.09 11.44 12.21
CA SER A 180 -7.25 11.20 13.65
C SER A 180 -6.54 12.25 14.50
N GLN A 181 -5.47 12.89 13.98
CA GLN A 181 -4.73 13.95 14.66
C GLN A 181 -5.59 15.18 14.94
N GLN A 182 -6.68 15.37 14.17
CA GLN A 182 -7.63 16.46 14.35
C GLN A 182 -8.60 16.24 15.52
N VAL A 183 -8.65 15.03 16.08
CA VAL A 183 -9.56 14.63 17.17
C VAL A 183 -8.85 14.75 18.54
N GLY A 184 -9.57 14.70 19.66
CA GLY A 184 -8.95 14.66 21.00
C GLY A 184 -8.33 13.29 21.31
N ALA A 185 -7.28 13.25 22.15
CA ALA A 185 -6.58 11.99 22.50
C ALA A 185 -7.51 10.91 23.09
N ASP A 186 -8.48 11.32 23.93
CA ASP A 186 -9.44 10.38 24.53
C ASP A 186 -10.39 9.76 23.49
N LEU A 187 -10.85 10.55 22.52
CA LEU A 187 -11.70 10.07 21.43
C LEU A 187 -10.91 9.20 20.44
N ARG A 188 -9.64 9.53 20.19
CA ARG A 188 -8.74 8.66 19.43
C ARG A 188 -8.58 7.29 20.09
N ALA A 189 -8.26 7.28 21.39
CA ALA A 189 -8.09 6.05 22.14
C ALA A 189 -9.38 5.21 22.18
N LEU A 190 -10.55 5.86 22.29
CA LEU A 190 -11.83 5.17 22.21
C LEU A 190 -12.05 4.53 20.83
N GLY A 191 -11.71 5.21 19.73
CA GLY A 191 -11.85 4.64 18.40
C GLY A 191 -10.87 3.49 18.13
N ASP A 192 -9.65 3.56 18.68
CA ASP A 192 -8.68 2.45 18.60
C ASP A 192 -9.20 1.22 19.34
N ASP A 193 -9.77 1.42 20.53
CA ASP A 193 -10.39 0.36 21.34
C ASP A 193 -11.61 -0.26 20.63
N LEU A 194 -12.48 0.57 20.03
CA LEU A 194 -13.62 0.12 19.24
C LEU A 194 -13.22 -0.66 17.99
N ALA A 195 -12.18 -0.23 17.26
CA ALA A 195 -11.67 -0.97 16.10
C ALA A 195 -11.17 -2.36 16.52
N GLY A 196 -10.45 -2.45 17.64
CA GLY A 196 -10.01 -3.71 18.23
C GLY A 196 -11.18 -4.61 18.66
N GLN A 197 -12.20 -4.05 19.32
CA GLN A 197 -13.38 -4.80 19.75
C GLN A 197 -14.18 -5.37 18.57
N ILE A 198 -14.40 -4.58 17.50
CA ILE A 198 -15.05 -5.07 16.28
C ILE A 198 -14.25 -6.24 15.68
N ASN A 199 -12.93 -6.13 15.61
CA ASN A 199 -12.09 -7.22 15.13
C ASN A 199 -12.23 -8.47 16.00
N ASP A 200 -12.15 -8.32 17.32
CA ASP A 200 -12.27 -9.44 18.25
C ASP A 200 -13.65 -10.12 18.16
N GLU A 201 -14.73 -9.37 18.01
CA GLU A 201 -16.09 -9.90 17.89
C GLU A 201 -16.33 -10.61 16.55
N VAL A 202 -15.93 -10.01 15.42
CA VAL A 202 -16.00 -10.66 14.11
C VAL A 202 -15.17 -11.94 14.12
N LEU A 203 -13.94 -11.88 14.64
CA LEU A 203 -13.04 -13.03 14.67
C LEU A 203 -13.49 -14.11 15.66
N ALA A 204 -14.06 -13.75 16.81
CA ALA A 204 -14.58 -14.73 17.77
C ALA A 204 -15.66 -15.61 17.12
N ASP A 205 -16.49 -15.02 16.28
CA ASP A 205 -17.57 -15.73 15.59
C ASP A 205 -17.11 -16.48 14.34
N LEU A 206 -16.17 -15.91 13.57
CA LEU A 206 -15.60 -16.57 12.39
C LEU A 206 -14.65 -17.72 12.78
N ASN A 207 -13.74 -17.52 13.75
CA ASN A 207 -12.80 -18.55 14.23
C ASN A 207 -13.42 -19.54 15.23
N GLY A 208 -14.55 -19.20 15.85
CA GLY A 208 -15.24 -20.04 16.84
C GLY A 208 -15.77 -21.37 16.30
N SER A 209 -15.71 -21.60 14.99
CA SER A 209 -16.07 -22.87 14.38
C SER A 209 -15.02 -23.29 13.36
N ARG A 210 -14.59 -24.56 13.40
CA ARG A 210 -13.80 -25.19 12.32
C ARG A 210 -14.64 -25.42 11.03
N ALA A 211 -15.62 -24.56 10.79
CA ALA A 211 -16.60 -24.58 9.71
C ALA A 211 -17.63 -23.48 10.04
N PHE A 212 -17.35 -22.20 9.78
CA PHE A 212 -18.44 -21.22 9.71
C PHE A 212 -19.31 -21.67 8.54
N ARG A 213 -20.36 -22.45 8.81
CA ARG A 213 -21.16 -23.16 7.80
C ARG A 213 -20.37 -24.06 6.83
N GLY A 214 -19.11 -24.41 7.14
CA GLY A 214 -18.23 -25.20 6.27
C GLY A 214 -17.42 -24.36 5.28
N VAL A 215 -17.36 -23.05 5.50
CA VAL A 215 -16.57 -22.09 4.74
C VAL A 215 -15.19 -21.93 5.38
N ASP A 216 -14.16 -21.90 4.55
CA ASP A 216 -12.79 -21.57 4.91
C ASP A 216 -12.67 -20.06 5.15
N ILE A 217 -12.07 -19.67 6.27
CA ILE A 217 -11.89 -18.27 6.64
C ILE A 217 -10.41 -17.92 6.54
N GLU A 218 -10.11 -16.92 5.73
CA GLU A 218 -8.79 -16.32 5.58
C GLU A 218 -8.81 -14.93 6.21
N ILE A 219 -7.82 -14.63 7.05
CA ILE A 219 -7.79 -13.39 7.84
C ILE A 219 -6.56 -12.59 7.43
N VAL A 220 -6.80 -11.44 6.78
CA VAL A 220 -5.77 -10.46 6.48
C VAL A 220 -5.65 -9.52 7.67
N GLN A 221 -4.53 -9.60 8.39
CA GLN A 221 -4.23 -8.77 9.56
C GLN A 221 -3.81 -7.33 9.18
N LEU A 222 -4.70 -6.61 8.48
CA LEU A 222 -4.50 -5.21 8.14
C LEU A 222 -4.28 -4.32 9.38
N ASP A 223 -4.85 -4.66 10.53
CA ASP A 223 -4.62 -3.93 11.79
C ASP A 223 -3.16 -3.96 12.23
N ARG A 224 -2.50 -5.10 11.97
CA ARG A 224 -1.11 -5.33 12.25
C ARG A 224 -0.20 -4.69 11.23
N LEU A 225 -0.47 -4.88 9.93
CA LEU A 225 0.27 -4.22 8.85
C LEU A 225 0.26 -2.70 9.06
N ALA A 226 -0.91 -2.13 9.31
CA ALA A 226 -1.05 -0.70 9.61
C ALA A 226 -0.26 -0.27 10.85
N ARG A 227 -0.20 -1.10 11.91
CA ARG A 227 0.59 -0.82 13.11
C ARG A 227 2.09 -0.81 12.82
N GLU A 228 2.57 -1.76 12.04
CA GLU A 228 3.99 -1.88 11.68
C GLU A 228 4.42 -0.72 10.78
N VAL A 229 3.63 -0.42 9.74
CA VAL A 229 3.83 0.76 8.89
C VAL A 229 3.70 2.06 9.71
N ARG A 230 2.84 2.11 10.73
CA ARG A 230 2.76 3.29 11.61
C ARG A 230 4.02 3.47 12.45
N ASP A 231 4.52 2.37 13.01
CA ASP A 231 5.61 2.38 13.97
C ASP A 231 6.97 2.64 13.28
N ASP A 232 7.13 2.16 12.05
CA ASP A 232 8.20 2.59 11.15
C ASP A 232 7.78 2.54 9.67
N PRO A 233 7.20 3.61 9.12
CA PRO A 233 6.78 3.63 7.72
C PRO A 233 7.97 3.50 6.76
N THR A 234 9.18 3.77 7.22
CA THR A 234 10.36 3.86 6.37
C THR A 234 11.04 2.53 6.13
N ALA A 235 10.78 1.56 7.00
CA ALA A 235 11.00 0.14 6.76
C ALA A 235 10.27 -0.36 5.50
N PHE A 236 9.18 0.30 5.10
CA PHE A 236 8.35 -0.06 3.96
C PHE A 236 8.53 0.91 2.77
N GLY A 237 9.57 1.75 2.78
CA GLY A 237 9.84 2.70 1.71
C GLY A 237 9.05 4.02 1.78
N PHE A 238 8.22 4.23 2.80
CA PHE A 238 7.44 5.47 2.95
C PHE A 238 8.19 6.55 3.75
N TYR A 239 7.65 7.78 3.79
CA TYR A 239 8.11 8.86 4.68
C TYR A 239 7.75 8.62 6.15
N ALA A 240 8.57 9.15 7.07
CA ALA A 240 8.48 8.92 8.51
C ALA A 240 7.16 9.33 9.18
N ASP A 241 6.49 10.36 8.67
CA ASP A 241 5.58 11.15 9.51
C ASP A 241 4.09 10.78 9.35
N LEU A 242 3.77 9.72 8.60
CA LEU A 242 2.39 9.29 8.25
C LEU A 242 1.48 10.47 7.84
N GLN A 243 2.08 11.52 7.31
CA GLN A 243 1.35 12.66 6.81
C GLN A 243 0.65 12.24 5.52
N ALA A 244 -0.52 12.84 5.27
CA ALA A 244 -1.15 12.74 3.97
C ALA A 244 -0.24 13.37 2.91
N PHE A 245 -0.30 12.83 1.70
CA PHE A 245 0.32 13.43 0.53
C PHE A 245 -0.18 14.89 0.39
N PRO A 246 0.72 15.88 0.26
CA PRO A 246 0.35 17.29 0.17
C PRO A 246 -0.30 17.59 -1.19
N VAL A 247 -1.61 17.35 -1.31
CA VAL A 247 -2.37 17.73 -2.50
C VAL A 247 -2.51 19.26 -2.55
N VAL A 248 -1.95 19.91 -3.57
CA VAL A 248 -2.14 21.35 -3.79
C VAL A 248 -3.27 21.58 -4.78
N THR A 249 -4.29 22.28 -4.31
CA THR A 249 -5.40 22.78 -5.13
C THR A 249 -5.05 24.19 -5.61
N ASP A 250 -5.20 24.45 -6.92
CA ASP A 250 -5.16 25.82 -7.42
C ASP A 250 -6.36 26.59 -6.84
N PRO A 251 -6.14 27.68 -6.07
CA PRO A 251 -7.22 28.45 -5.48
C PRO A 251 -8.13 29.14 -6.52
N ASP A 252 -7.67 29.30 -7.77
CA ASP A 252 -8.44 29.89 -8.87
C ASP A 252 -9.08 28.84 -9.80
N ASP A 253 -8.66 27.57 -9.70
CA ASP A 253 -9.25 26.42 -10.41
C ASP A 253 -9.25 25.16 -9.53
N PRO A 254 -10.32 24.92 -8.74
CA PRO A 254 -10.42 23.74 -7.87
C PRO A 254 -10.55 22.41 -8.63
N THR A 255 -10.61 22.44 -9.97
CA THR A 255 -10.50 21.25 -10.83
C THR A 255 -9.08 21.03 -11.38
N ALA A 256 -8.24 22.07 -11.33
CA ALA A 256 -6.79 21.96 -11.50
C ALA A 256 -6.18 21.52 -10.18
N VAL A 257 -6.26 20.22 -9.92
CA VAL A 257 -5.49 19.61 -8.85
C VAL A 257 -4.26 18.99 -9.48
N GLY A 258 -3.13 19.68 -9.31
CA GLY A 258 -1.82 19.14 -9.69
C GLY A 258 -1.27 18.34 -8.53
N LEU A 259 -0.47 17.31 -8.85
CA LEU A 259 0.51 16.77 -7.93
C LEU A 259 1.37 17.93 -7.38
N ASP A 260 1.74 17.84 -6.12
CA ASP A 260 2.36 18.89 -5.30
C ASP A 260 3.38 19.79 -6.05
N PRO A 261 3.34 21.14 -5.94
CA PRO A 261 4.43 22.05 -6.32
C PRO A 261 5.79 21.77 -5.63
N MET A 262 5.87 20.85 -4.66
CA MET A 262 7.14 20.38 -4.07
C MET A 262 7.71 19.10 -4.73
N GLY A 263 7.01 18.47 -5.70
CA GLY A 263 7.57 17.38 -6.52
C GLY A 263 7.71 16.02 -5.83
N PHE A 264 6.93 15.77 -4.78
CA PHE A 264 6.90 14.46 -4.12
C PHE A 264 6.08 13.45 -4.92
N ASP A 265 6.52 12.19 -4.91
CA ASP A 265 5.77 11.05 -5.41
C ASP A 265 4.82 10.54 -4.32
N ALA A 266 3.54 10.34 -4.66
CA ALA A 266 2.55 9.83 -3.71
C ALA A 266 2.88 8.40 -3.25
N ASP A 267 3.69 7.67 -4.04
CA ASP A 267 4.18 6.34 -3.69
C ASP A 267 5.10 6.32 -2.46
N GLN A 268 5.72 7.45 -2.12
CA GLN A 268 6.53 7.59 -0.91
C GLN A 268 5.69 7.87 0.34
N PHE A 269 4.36 8.00 0.22
CA PHE A 269 3.47 8.29 1.34
C PHE A 269 2.59 7.07 1.59
N VAL A 270 2.27 6.82 2.86
CA VAL A 270 1.28 5.80 3.22
C VAL A 270 -0.12 6.25 2.80
N PHE A 271 -0.38 7.56 2.84
CA PHE A 271 -1.69 8.14 2.67
C PHE A 271 -1.71 9.18 1.55
N PHE A 272 -2.69 9.08 0.66
CA PHE A 272 -2.93 10.06 -0.40
C PHE A 272 -3.73 11.27 0.11
N ASP A 273 -4.69 11.04 1.01
CA ASP A 273 -5.39 12.12 1.73
C ASP A 273 -5.40 11.85 3.24
N ASP A 274 -6.13 12.63 4.04
CA ASP A 274 -6.15 12.45 5.50
C ASP A 274 -6.75 11.10 5.98
N VAL A 275 -7.34 10.29 5.10
CA VAL A 275 -8.08 9.06 5.41
C VAL A 275 -7.70 7.90 4.50
N HIS A 276 -7.40 8.13 3.23
CA HIS A 276 -7.26 7.09 2.23
C HIS A 276 -5.78 6.81 1.91
N PRO A 277 -5.40 5.51 1.83
CA PRO A 277 -4.04 5.13 1.48
C PRO A 277 -3.63 5.54 0.06
N SER A 278 -2.32 5.65 -0.15
CA SER A 278 -1.76 5.76 -1.50
C SER A 278 -1.87 4.46 -2.28
N ALA A 279 -1.67 4.53 -3.58
CA ALA A 279 -1.52 3.37 -4.45
C ALA A 279 -0.41 2.44 -3.94
N ALA A 280 0.72 2.99 -3.49
CA ALA A 280 1.83 2.21 -2.93
C ALA A 280 1.44 1.41 -1.68
N PHE A 281 0.69 2.01 -0.75
CA PHE A 281 0.20 1.24 0.40
C PHE A 281 -0.86 0.21 -0.01
N HIS A 282 -1.68 0.51 -1.01
CA HIS A 282 -2.60 -0.47 -1.59
C HIS A 282 -1.87 -1.65 -2.24
N GLY A 283 -0.75 -1.42 -2.92
CA GLY A 283 0.13 -2.47 -3.42
C GLY A 283 0.69 -3.33 -2.29
N LEU A 284 1.20 -2.70 -1.22
CA LEU A 284 1.69 -3.43 -0.03
C LEU A 284 0.60 -4.31 0.59
N LEU A 285 -0.62 -3.77 0.71
CA LEU A 285 -1.76 -4.52 1.20
C LEU A 285 -2.14 -5.68 0.26
N ALA A 286 -2.08 -5.47 -1.06
CA ALA A 286 -2.38 -6.50 -2.05
C ALA A 286 -1.40 -7.67 -1.97
N VAL A 287 -0.10 -7.41 -1.80
CA VAL A 287 0.88 -8.49 -1.60
C VAL A 287 0.69 -9.18 -0.27
N PHE A 288 0.51 -8.42 0.80
CA PHE A 288 0.26 -8.99 2.10
C PHE A 288 -0.99 -9.89 2.06
N THR A 289 -2.00 -9.47 1.29
CA THR A 289 -3.18 -10.29 1.02
C THR A 289 -2.82 -11.52 0.22
N ALA A 290 -2.20 -11.41 -0.96
CA ALA A 290 -1.82 -12.55 -1.80
C ALA A 290 -1.03 -13.61 -1.01
N ALA A 291 -0.10 -13.18 -0.17
CA ALA A 291 0.64 -14.03 0.76
C ALA A 291 -0.26 -14.70 1.81
N THR A 292 -1.32 -14.02 2.27
CA THR A 292 -2.35 -14.61 3.16
C THR A 292 -3.15 -15.71 2.46
N LEU A 293 -3.50 -15.52 1.17
CA LEU A 293 -4.38 -16.41 0.40
C LEU A 293 -3.69 -17.72 -0.07
N GLU A 294 -2.35 -17.79 -0.01
CA GLU A 294 -1.56 -18.95 -0.42
C GLU A 294 -0.81 -19.62 0.74
N LEU A 295 -1.50 -20.10 1.79
CA LEU A 295 -0.85 -20.71 2.97
C LEU A 295 0.08 -21.92 2.67
N ASP A 296 1.32 -21.64 2.27
CA ASP A 296 2.54 -21.70 3.07
C ASP A 296 3.34 -20.42 2.72
N VAL A 297 3.77 -19.65 3.73
CA VAL A 297 4.68 -18.47 3.67
C VAL A 297 4.01 -17.09 3.81
N GLN A 298 3.38 -16.85 4.97
CA GLN A 298 3.64 -15.60 5.71
C GLN A 298 4.65 -15.92 6.80
N ARG A 299 5.89 -15.45 6.65
CA ARG A 299 6.92 -15.60 7.67
C ARG A 299 7.33 -14.21 8.13
N PHE A 300 6.48 -13.61 8.94
CA PHE A 300 6.82 -12.44 9.74
C PHE A 300 7.65 -12.92 10.93
N LEU A 301 8.93 -12.52 11.01
CA LEU A 301 9.86 -13.02 12.01
C LEU A 301 9.64 -12.32 13.36
N GLY A 302 9.44 -11.01 13.31
CA GLY A 302 8.86 -10.24 14.39
C GLY A 302 9.83 -9.36 15.11
N ALA A 303 10.00 -9.56 16.41
CA ALA A 303 10.92 -8.73 17.19
C ALA A 303 12.08 -9.57 17.69
N GLY A 304 13.29 -9.04 17.57
CA GLY A 304 14.53 -9.72 17.91
C GLY A 304 15.36 -10.00 16.66
N ASP A 305 16.62 -10.39 16.87
CA ASP A 305 17.51 -10.73 15.75
C ASP A 305 17.17 -12.14 15.26
N ASP A 306 16.65 -12.28 14.04
CA ASP A 306 16.21 -13.54 13.47
C ASP A 306 17.15 -14.09 12.38
N ILE A 307 17.17 -15.41 12.20
CA ILE A 307 17.90 -16.07 11.12
C ILE A 307 16.93 -17.00 10.41
N ALA A 308 16.67 -16.76 9.13
CA ALA A 308 15.68 -17.47 8.36
C ALA A 308 16.23 -17.85 6.97
N SER A 309 15.96 -19.10 6.56
CA SER A 309 16.32 -19.61 5.24
C SER A 309 15.16 -20.40 4.67
N TYR A 310 14.87 -20.18 3.38
CA TYR A 310 13.67 -20.62 2.70
C TYR A 310 13.98 -21.56 1.53
N GLY A 311 12.94 -21.93 0.78
CA GLY A 311 12.96 -23.08 -0.13
C GLY A 311 13.31 -22.69 -1.56
N ALA A 312 12.76 -23.45 -2.51
CA ALA A 312 12.76 -23.08 -3.93
C ALA A 312 11.37 -22.53 -4.35
N SER A 313 10.57 -22.15 -3.36
CA SER A 313 9.22 -21.63 -3.50
C SER A 313 9.28 -20.13 -3.73
N ARG A 314 8.17 -19.52 -4.17
CA ARG A 314 8.02 -18.08 -3.98
C ARG A 314 7.78 -17.83 -2.50
N ASP A 315 8.57 -16.96 -1.90
CA ASP A 315 8.53 -16.67 -0.47
C ASP A 315 8.23 -15.16 -0.26
N PHE A 316 7.28 -14.86 0.64
CA PHE A 316 7.03 -13.50 1.14
C PHE A 316 7.48 -13.38 2.59
N VAL A 317 8.45 -12.50 2.85
CA VAL A 317 9.12 -12.39 4.14
C VAL A 317 9.12 -10.96 4.65
N LEU A 318 8.76 -10.80 5.92
CA LEU A 318 8.87 -9.56 6.67
C LEU A 318 9.77 -9.84 7.89
N GLY A 319 10.96 -9.26 7.93
CA GLY A 319 11.91 -9.44 9.05
C GLY A 319 11.34 -8.84 10.34
N GLY A 320 10.98 -7.56 10.31
CA GLY A 320 10.29 -6.91 11.42
C GLY A 320 11.22 -5.98 12.17
N GLN A 321 11.55 -6.27 13.44
CA GLN A 321 12.49 -5.50 14.26
C GLN A 321 13.65 -6.37 14.67
N GLY A 322 14.87 -5.89 14.51
CA GLY A 322 16.06 -6.58 14.99
C GLY A 322 17.10 -6.66 13.90
N ARG A 323 18.11 -7.50 14.12
CA ARG A 323 19.12 -7.77 13.11
C ARG A 323 18.82 -9.09 12.42
N ASP A 324 18.20 -9.04 11.26
CA ASP A 324 17.73 -10.24 10.57
C ASP A 324 18.70 -10.74 9.50
N ASP A 325 18.83 -12.07 9.35
CA ASP A 325 19.59 -12.75 8.31
C ASP A 325 18.65 -13.67 7.54
N ILE A 326 18.21 -13.21 6.36
CA ILE A 326 17.12 -13.79 5.57
C ILE A 326 17.66 -14.25 4.22
N ASP A 327 17.51 -15.53 3.91
CA ASP A 327 17.93 -16.14 2.65
C ASP A 327 16.78 -16.92 1.98
N THR A 328 16.13 -16.35 0.98
CA THR A 328 14.97 -16.96 0.31
C THR A 328 15.33 -18.01 -0.76
N ASN A 329 16.63 -18.18 -1.04
CA ASN A 329 17.20 -19.21 -1.89
C ASN A 329 16.80 -19.16 -3.38
N ALA A 330 15.64 -19.66 -3.77
CA ALA A 330 15.24 -19.65 -5.17
C ALA A 330 13.73 -19.47 -5.24
N GLY A 331 13.25 -18.73 -6.22
CA GLY A 331 11.87 -18.29 -6.20
C GLY A 331 11.79 -16.94 -6.89
N ARG A 332 10.59 -16.42 -7.06
CA ARG A 332 10.44 -14.96 -7.22
C ARG A 332 9.92 -14.51 -5.87
N ASP A 333 10.79 -13.92 -5.09
CA ASP A 333 10.58 -13.67 -3.68
C ASP A 333 10.37 -12.19 -3.41
N ILE A 334 9.69 -11.90 -2.31
CA ILE A 334 9.50 -10.54 -1.82
C ILE A 334 9.96 -10.53 -0.36
N VAL A 335 11.00 -9.74 -0.07
CA VAL A 335 11.61 -9.70 1.26
C VAL A 335 11.74 -8.25 1.70
N LEU A 336 11.15 -7.93 2.85
CA LEU A 336 11.36 -6.66 3.54
C LEU A 336 12.07 -6.94 4.87
N GLY A 337 13.27 -6.42 5.06
CA GLY A 337 14.08 -6.59 6.28
C GLY A 337 13.41 -5.92 7.47
N GLY A 338 13.04 -4.65 7.32
CA GLY A 338 12.26 -3.94 8.32
C GLY A 338 13.11 -2.97 9.11
N LEU A 339 13.11 -3.08 10.43
CA LEU A 339 13.86 -2.24 11.36
C LEU A 339 15.11 -2.97 11.83
N GLY A 340 16.28 -2.36 11.67
CA GLY A 340 17.54 -2.82 12.25
C GLY A 340 18.59 -3.03 11.18
N TRP A 341 19.51 -3.99 11.36
CA TRP A 341 20.68 -4.11 10.45
C TRP A 341 20.63 -5.44 9.71
N ASP A 342 19.86 -5.47 8.64
CA ASP A 342 19.42 -6.71 8.03
C ASP A 342 20.39 -7.20 6.97
N THR A 343 20.39 -8.51 6.74
CA THR A 343 21.10 -9.17 5.66
C THR A 343 20.10 -9.98 4.87
N LEU A 344 19.81 -9.57 3.65
CA LEU A 344 18.79 -10.17 2.80
C LEU A 344 19.45 -10.82 1.57
N GLN A 345 19.00 -12.01 1.21
CA GLN A 345 19.45 -12.73 0.01
C GLN A 345 18.22 -13.27 -0.72
N GLY A 346 17.95 -12.76 -1.94
CA GLY A 346 16.85 -13.20 -2.80
C GLY A 346 17.16 -14.56 -3.44
N GLY A 347 18.31 -14.63 -4.09
CA GLY A 347 18.93 -15.88 -4.49
C GLY A 347 18.83 -16.16 -5.98
N ALA A 348 17.76 -16.79 -6.46
CA ALA A 348 17.64 -17.10 -7.88
C ALA A 348 16.25 -16.81 -8.41
N SER A 349 16.21 -16.15 -9.57
CA SER A 349 15.07 -15.51 -10.25
C SER A 349 14.87 -14.07 -9.82
N ALA A 350 13.95 -13.36 -10.48
CA ALA A 350 13.68 -11.94 -10.24
C ALA A 350 12.96 -11.73 -8.89
N ASP A 351 13.67 -11.13 -7.94
CA ASP A 351 13.23 -10.88 -6.57
C ASP A 351 12.98 -9.39 -6.28
N ILE A 352 12.17 -9.10 -5.26
CA ILE A 352 11.93 -7.76 -4.74
C ILE A 352 12.45 -7.70 -3.30
N LEU A 353 13.50 -6.92 -3.06
CA LEU A 353 14.21 -6.88 -1.78
C LEU A 353 14.27 -5.45 -1.23
N GLY A 354 13.78 -5.25 0.00
CA GLY A 354 13.85 -3.98 0.71
C GLY A 354 14.59 -4.14 2.04
N GLY A 355 15.72 -3.44 2.23
CA GLY A 355 16.47 -3.43 3.49
C GLY A 355 15.63 -2.85 4.64
N GLY A 356 15.09 -1.66 4.41
CA GLY A 356 14.23 -0.97 5.36
C GLY A 356 15.02 0.09 6.12
N SER A 357 14.98 0.07 7.44
CA SER A 357 15.64 1.04 8.31
C SER A 357 16.86 0.43 8.99
N GLY A 358 18.05 0.78 8.53
CA GLY A 358 19.28 0.73 9.30
C GLY A 358 20.52 0.65 8.42
N ALA A 359 21.36 -0.35 8.60
CA ALA A 359 22.59 -0.44 7.82
C ALA A 359 22.62 -1.83 7.22
N ASP A 360 21.95 -1.95 6.10
CA ASP A 360 21.49 -3.22 5.57
C ASP A 360 22.45 -3.74 4.51
N THR A 361 22.43 -5.05 4.32
CA THR A 361 23.14 -5.72 3.23
C THR A 361 22.12 -6.52 2.42
N VAL A 362 21.82 -6.06 1.21
CA VAL A 362 20.82 -6.69 0.35
C VAL A 362 21.50 -7.27 -0.89
N LEU A 363 21.29 -8.56 -1.13
CA LEU A 363 21.93 -9.33 -2.19
C LEU A 363 20.85 -9.98 -3.09
N GLY A 364 20.67 -9.49 -4.31
CA GLY A 364 19.76 -10.08 -5.31
C GLY A 364 20.23 -11.46 -5.79
N GLN A 365 21.51 -11.53 -6.15
CA GLN A 365 22.25 -12.70 -6.65
C GLN A 365 22.02 -13.03 -8.13
N LEU A 366 21.03 -13.85 -8.50
CA LEU A 366 20.78 -14.23 -9.90
C LEU A 366 19.35 -13.89 -10.27
N GLY A 367 19.13 -13.18 -11.37
CA GLY A 367 17.80 -12.73 -11.75
C GLY A 367 17.82 -11.24 -12.03
N ASP A 368 16.71 -10.74 -12.56
CA ASP A 368 16.53 -9.31 -12.79
C ASP A 368 15.84 -8.77 -11.53
N ASP A 369 16.61 -8.22 -10.58
CA ASP A 369 16.15 -7.95 -9.22
C ASP A 369 15.78 -6.47 -9.00
N ILE A 370 14.79 -6.23 -8.12
CA ILE A 370 14.47 -4.89 -7.62
C ILE A 370 14.96 -4.78 -6.17
N ILE A 371 15.90 -3.88 -5.92
CA ILE A 371 16.56 -3.75 -4.63
C ILE A 371 16.48 -2.32 -4.11
N ALA A 372 15.90 -2.15 -2.93
CA ALA A 372 15.86 -0.89 -2.19
C ALA A 372 16.61 -1.01 -0.86
N GLY A 373 17.52 -0.08 -0.55
CA GLY A 373 18.20 -0.01 0.74
C GLY A 373 17.29 0.55 1.81
N GLY A 374 16.71 1.72 1.53
CA GLY A 374 15.78 2.38 2.43
C GLY A 374 16.47 3.48 3.22
N ARG A 375 16.58 3.34 4.54
CA ARG A 375 17.25 4.30 5.41
C ARG A 375 18.51 3.71 6.01
N GLY A 376 19.60 4.39 5.77
CA GLY A 376 20.78 4.45 6.61
C GLY A 376 22.02 4.24 5.78
N HIS A 377 22.84 3.23 6.03
CA HIS A 377 24.11 3.08 5.31
C HIS A 377 24.16 1.70 4.70
N ASP A 378 23.60 1.59 3.50
CA ASP A 378 23.24 0.31 2.92
C ASP A 378 24.28 -0.18 1.92
N LEU A 379 24.41 -1.51 1.84
CA LEU A 379 25.20 -2.20 0.83
C LEU A 379 24.26 -3.03 -0.03
N LEU A 380 24.02 -2.57 -1.26
CA LEU A 380 23.16 -3.25 -2.21
C LEU A 380 24.01 -3.92 -3.28
N ARG A 381 23.70 -5.18 -3.60
CA ARG A 381 24.29 -5.91 -4.71
C ARG A 381 23.19 -6.55 -5.53
N GLY A 382 23.07 -6.15 -6.80
CA GLY A 382 22.15 -6.77 -7.77
C GLY A 382 22.57 -8.20 -8.03
N GLY A 383 23.64 -8.39 -8.78
CA GLY A 383 24.26 -9.69 -8.98
C GLY A 383 24.45 -9.98 -10.44
N ALA A 384 23.66 -10.88 -11.01
CA ALA A 384 23.66 -11.16 -12.44
C ALA A 384 22.23 -11.19 -12.97
N GLY A 385 21.98 -10.50 -14.07
CA GLY A 385 20.67 -10.12 -14.57
C GLY A 385 20.60 -8.60 -14.67
N ASP A 386 19.53 -8.08 -15.26
CA ASP A 386 19.34 -6.64 -15.43
C ASP A 386 18.64 -6.09 -14.18
N ASP A 387 19.40 -5.49 -13.27
CA ASP A 387 18.95 -5.15 -11.92
C ASP A 387 18.55 -3.67 -11.77
N LEU A 388 17.61 -3.40 -10.86
CA LEU A 388 17.25 -2.05 -10.41
C LEU A 388 17.66 -1.84 -8.95
N LEU A 389 18.55 -0.86 -8.69
CA LEU A 389 19.03 -0.56 -7.35
C LEU A 389 18.70 0.87 -6.92
N ILE A 390 18.12 1.01 -5.73
CA ILE A 390 17.74 2.28 -5.09
C ILE A 390 18.38 2.34 -3.70
N GLY A 391 19.35 3.22 -3.48
CA GLY A 391 20.01 3.36 -2.17
C GLY A 391 19.06 3.85 -1.09
N GLY A 392 18.40 4.98 -1.38
CA GLY A 392 17.52 5.63 -0.43
C GLY A 392 18.26 6.75 0.31
N LEU A 393 18.17 6.73 1.63
CA LEU A 393 18.63 7.80 2.51
C LEU A 393 19.92 7.40 3.22
N GLY A 394 20.93 8.27 3.19
CA GLY A 394 22.19 8.07 3.89
C GLY A 394 23.30 7.59 2.93
N ASN A 395 24.43 7.15 3.47
CA ASN A 395 25.63 6.86 2.67
C ASN A 395 25.62 5.41 2.18
N ASP A 396 25.20 5.22 0.93
CA ASP A 396 24.95 3.91 0.36
C ASP A 396 26.05 3.47 -0.61
N THR A 397 26.17 2.15 -0.77
CA THR A 397 27.03 1.53 -1.77
C THR A 397 26.20 0.55 -2.60
N LEU A 398 25.98 0.91 -3.86
CA LEU A 398 25.28 0.09 -4.85
C LEU A 398 26.31 -0.54 -5.78
N LEU A 399 26.29 -1.86 -5.89
CA LEU A 399 27.12 -2.63 -6.80
C LEU A 399 26.19 -3.45 -7.71
N ALA A 400 25.88 -2.95 -8.90
CA ALA A 400 24.80 -3.50 -9.70
C ALA A 400 25.12 -4.93 -10.19
N GLY A 401 26.18 -5.11 -10.97
CA GLY A 401 26.80 -6.43 -11.10
C GLY A 401 27.05 -6.84 -12.54
N GLY A 402 26.19 -7.66 -13.09
CA GLY A 402 26.37 -8.25 -14.40
C GLY A 402 25.07 -8.27 -15.17
N GLY A 403 24.90 -7.38 -16.14
CA GLY A 403 23.63 -7.14 -16.82
C GLY A 403 23.62 -5.71 -17.31
N ASP A 404 22.54 -5.24 -17.90
CA ASP A 404 22.36 -3.81 -18.20
C ASP A 404 21.53 -3.19 -17.08
N ASP A 405 22.21 -2.59 -16.09
CA ASP A 405 21.59 -2.26 -14.80
C ASP A 405 21.09 -0.81 -14.71
N LEU A 406 20.09 -0.60 -13.85
CA LEU A 406 19.53 0.70 -13.49
C LEU A 406 19.85 1.08 -12.04
N LEU A 407 20.51 2.22 -11.84
CA LEU A 407 20.81 2.74 -10.51
C LEU A 407 20.11 4.08 -10.29
N PHE A 408 19.31 4.20 -9.23
CA PHE A 408 18.53 5.41 -8.98
C PHE A 408 19.02 6.18 -7.76
N TYR A 409 19.32 7.47 -7.96
CA TYR A 409 19.74 8.39 -6.92
C TYR A 409 18.72 9.50 -6.72
N THR A 410 18.37 9.79 -5.47
CA THR A 410 17.55 10.95 -5.11
C THR A 410 18.39 11.97 -4.36
N ASP A 411 18.44 13.21 -4.86
CA ASP A 411 19.07 14.33 -4.17
C ASP A 411 18.45 14.57 -2.78
N PRO A 412 19.21 14.46 -1.68
CA PRO A 412 18.70 14.67 -0.33
C PRO A 412 18.10 16.06 -0.11
N ALA A 413 18.47 17.05 -0.92
CA ALA A 413 17.88 18.38 -0.86
C ALA A 413 16.39 18.41 -1.24
N LEU A 414 15.94 17.49 -2.11
CA LEU A 414 14.50 17.29 -2.42
C LEU A 414 13.73 16.83 -1.17
N LEU A 415 14.41 16.11 -0.28
CA LEU A 415 13.87 15.57 0.96
C LEU A 415 14.05 16.53 2.15
N GLY A 416 14.56 17.75 1.90
CA GLY A 416 14.87 18.73 2.94
C GLY A 416 16.02 18.31 3.88
N ARG A 417 16.89 17.39 3.43
CA ARG A 417 17.98 16.82 4.22
C ARG A 417 19.35 17.33 3.78
N ALA A 418 20.34 17.08 4.62
CA ALA A 418 21.74 17.30 4.27
C ALA A 418 22.19 16.25 3.25
N GLY A 419 23.20 16.57 2.44
CA GLY A 419 23.71 15.66 1.41
C GLY A 419 24.36 14.40 1.97
N ASP A 420 24.29 13.33 1.18
CA ASP A 420 24.83 12.00 1.46
C ASP A 420 26.19 11.80 0.75
N THR A 421 26.78 10.62 0.85
CA THR A 421 28.02 10.27 0.16
C THR A 421 27.92 8.84 -0.33
N ASP A 422 27.46 8.71 -1.58
CA ASP A 422 27.11 7.44 -2.17
C ASP A 422 28.14 6.96 -3.19
N LEU A 423 28.21 5.64 -3.33
CA LEU A 423 28.99 4.98 -4.36
C LEU A 423 28.09 4.07 -5.20
N TYR A 424 27.87 4.43 -6.45
CA TYR A 424 27.13 3.63 -7.41
C TYR A 424 28.13 3.07 -8.43
N ASP A 425 28.22 1.75 -8.50
CA ASP A 425 29.16 1.03 -9.36
C ASP A 425 28.38 0.02 -10.21
N GLY A 426 28.16 0.33 -11.50
CA GLY A 426 27.38 -0.52 -12.42
C GLY A 426 28.06 -1.87 -12.71
N LYS A 427 29.38 -1.95 -12.48
CA LYS A 427 30.21 -3.13 -12.71
C LYS A 427 30.30 -3.53 -14.20
N ALA A 428 29.65 -4.60 -14.62
CA ALA A 428 29.84 -5.20 -15.93
C ALA A 428 28.51 -5.19 -16.69
N GLY A 429 28.41 -4.31 -17.67
CA GLY A 429 27.12 -4.05 -18.28
C GLY A 429 27.16 -2.85 -19.19
N ALA A 430 26.01 -2.51 -19.76
CA ALA A 430 25.72 -1.16 -20.18
C ALA A 430 24.77 -0.52 -19.15
N ASP A 431 25.35 0.15 -18.16
CA ASP A 431 24.62 0.56 -16.97
C ASP A 431 24.16 2.02 -17.08
N THR A 432 22.97 2.29 -16.54
CA THR A 432 22.37 3.63 -16.54
C THR A 432 22.11 4.09 -15.11
N SER A 433 22.59 5.29 -14.76
CA SER A 433 22.23 5.94 -13.51
C SER A 433 21.27 7.10 -13.74
N TYR A 434 20.10 7.02 -13.11
CA TYR A 434 19.10 8.08 -13.08
C TYR A 434 19.25 8.91 -11.82
N ILE A 435 19.43 10.22 -11.98
CA ILE A 435 19.76 11.12 -10.89
C ILE A 435 18.68 12.20 -10.79
N ALA A 436 17.79 12.06 -9.81
CA ALA A 436 16.77 13.06 -9.50
C ALA A 436 17.37 14.20 -8.66
N LEU A 437 17.36 15.42 -9.18
CA LEU A 437 18.06 16.59 -8.63
C LEU A 437 17.13 17.76 -8.33
N SER A 438 17.29 18.44 -7.20
CA SER A 438 16.68 19.75 -7.00
C SER A 438 16.99 20.69 -8.16
N ASP A 439 16.10 21.63 -8.48
CA ASP A 439 16.31 22.55 -9.62
C ASP A 439 17.69 23.22 -9.60
N ALA A 440 18.14 23.61 -8.41
CA ALA A 440 19.44 24.23 -8.19
C ALA A 440 20.60 23.28 -8.49
N HIS A 441 20.53 22.03 -8.02
CA HIS A 441 21.55 21.02 -8.30
C HIS A 441 21.51 20.57 -9.75
N TYR A 442 20.34 20.41 -10.36
CA TYR A 442 20.20 20.13 -11.78
C TYR A 442 20.90 21.20 -12.63
N ASP A 443 20.60 22.48 -12.40
CA ASP A 443 21.21 23.57 -13.17
C ASP A 443 22.74 23.59 -13.01
N ALA A 444 23.23 23.30 -11.80
CA ALA A 444 24.65 23.24 -11.51
C ALA A 444 25.35 22.04 -12.19
N VAL A 445 24.74 20.86 -12.16
CA VAL A 445 25.29 19.63 -12.75
C VAL A 445 25.17 19.64 -14.27
N ALA A 446 24.01 20.00 -14.82
CA ALA A 446 23.76 20.03 -16.27
C ALA A 446 24.60 21.07 -17.02
N SER A 447 25.09 22.11 -16.32
CA SER A 447 26.00 23.11 -16.88
C SER A 447 27.49 22.77 -16.71
N ALA A 448 27.81 21.67 -16.03
CA ALA A 448 29.18 21.25 -15.79
C ALA A 448 29.84 20.65 -17.04
N ALA A 449 31.17 20.77 -17.14
CA ALA A 449 31.93 20.15 -18.23
C ALA A 449 32.10 18.63 -18.06
N ASP A 450 31.97 18.14 -16.83
CA ASP A 450 32.06 16.73 -16.44
C ASP A 450 30.96 16.46 -15.41
N THR A 451 29.91 15.77 -15.86
CA THR A 451 28.72 15.47 -15.06
C THR A 451 29.07 14.65 -13.83
N ALA A 452 29.87 13.58 -13.97
CA ALA A 452 30.22 12.70 -12.86
C ALA A 452 31.08 13.42 -11.82
N ALA A 453 32.05 14.26 -12.25
CA ALA A 453 32.84 15.06 -11.33
C ALA A 453 31.98 16.10 -10.58
N ALA A 454 30.97 16.68 -11.26
CA ALA A 454 30.04 17.62 -10.64
C ALA A 454 29.14 16.94 -9.61
N LEU A 455 28.59 15.76 -9.93
CA LEU A 455 27.81 14.95 -8.98
C LEU A 455 28.63 14.62 -7.73
N ALA A 456 29.87 14.15 -7.89
CA ALA A 456 30.75 13.85 -6.76
C ALA A 456 31.07 15.09 -5.90
N GLN A 457 31.22 16.26 -6.52
CA GLN A 457 31.53 17.50 -5.79
C GLN A 457 30.31 18.11 -5.09
N ILE A 458 29.15 18.09 -5.74
CA ILE A 458 27.94 18.77 -5.27
C ILE A 458 27.17 17.88 -4.29
N LEU A 459 27.05 16.60 -4.62
CA LEU A 459 26.17 15.65 -3.94
C LEU A 459 26.92 14.56 -3.18
N GLY A 460 28.24 14.47 -3.32
CA GLY A 460 29.00 13.35 -2.77
C GLY A 460 28.80 12.02 -3.52
N LEU A 461 28.03 12.01 -4.62
CA LEU A 461 27.75 10.82 -5.42
C LEU A 461 28.92 10.44 -6.33
N THR A 462 29.51 9.28 -6.08
CA THR A 462 30.57 8.71 -6.91
C THR A 462 30.00 7.64 -7.83
N LEU A 463 30.07 7.86 -9.14
CA LEU A 463 29.70 6.87 -10.15
C LEU A 463 30.94 6.14 -10.68
N ARG A 464 30.85 4.82 -10.88
CA ARG A 464 31.91 3.98 -11.48
C ARG A 464 31.29 2.96 -12.42
N ASN A 465 31.92 2.71 -13.57
CA ASN A 465 31.43 1.75 -14.56
C ASN A 465 29.93 1.96 -14.83
N VAL A 466 29.58 3.22 -15.16
CA VAL A 466 28.23 3.62 -15.56
C VAL A 466 28.38 4.27 -16.92
N GLU A 467 27.72 3.72 -17.92
CA GLU A 467 27.82 4.14 -19.32
C GLU A 467 26.94 5.35 -19.60
N THR A 468 25.76 5.40 -18.97
CA THR A 468 24.75 6.44 -19.18
C THR A 468 24.37 7.12 -17.86
N ILE A 469 24.35 8.45 -17.86
CA ILE A 469 23.88 9.25 -16.72
C ILE A 469 22.72 10.10 -17.20
N GLU A 470 21.53 9.81 -16.70
CA GLU A 470 20.32 10.56 -16.98
C GLU A 470 20.01 11.48 -15.81
N LEU A 471 19.98 12.78 -16.09
CA LEU A 471 19.64 13.79 -15.07
C LEU A 471 18.16 14.09 -15.17
N LEU A 472 17.49 14.01 -14.04
CA LEU A 472 16.09 14.35 -13.89
C LEU A 472 16.01 15.57 -13.01
N ARG A 473 15.16 16.54 -13.37
CA ARG A 473 14.78 17.53 -12.36
C ARG A 473 13.93 16.78 -11.36
N GLY A 474 14.10 17.00 -10.07
CA GLY A 474 13.45 16.26 -9.00
C GLY A 474 11.93 16.46 -8.91
N ARG A 475 11.34 16.99 -9.97
CA ARG A 475 9.90 17.02 -10.25
C ARG A 475 9.47 15.80 -11.12
N ASP A 476 10.44 15.06 -11.65
CA ASP A 476 10.36 14.05 -12.71
C ASP A 476 10.95 12.73 -12.15
N GLY A 477 10.33 12.16 -11.11
CA GLY A 477 10.88 11.04 -10.31
C GLY A 477 10.94 9.67 -11.02
N LEU A 478 11.09 8.62 -10.21
CA LEU A 478 11.23 7.21 -10.64
C LEU A 478 10.08 6.77 -11.59
N ALA A 479 8.86 7.27 -11.39
CA ALA A 479 7.72 7.03 -12.27
C ALA A 479 7.91 7.55 -13.72
N GLU A 480 8.61 8.66 -13.94
CA GLU A 480 8.90 9.14 -15.30
C GLU A 480 10.00 8.31 -15.99
N VAL A 481 10.95 7.78 -15.22
CA VAL A 481 11.95 6.82 -15.70
C VAL A 481 11.29 5.50 -16.09
N ALA A 482 10.39 5.00 -15.25
CA ALA A 482 9.62 3.79 -15.50
C ALA A 482 8.82 3.92 -16.81
N LEU A 483 8.08 5.01 -16.97
CA LEU A 483 7.32 5.34 -18.19
C LEU A 483 8.21 5.49 -19.44
N ALA A 484 9.43 5.99 -19.30
CA ALA A 484 10.37 6.20 -20.40
C ALA A 484 11.03 4.89 -20.86
N GLU A 485 11.37 4.01 -19.93
CA GLU A 485 12.01 2.71 -20.21
C GLU A 485 10.99 1.58 -20.48
N GLY A 486 9.70 1.86 -20.31
CA GLY A 486 8.62 0.92 -20.62
C GLY A 486 8.30 -0.07 -19.50
N PHE A 487 8.72 0.24 -18.27
CA PHE A 487 8.13 -0.35 -17.07
C PHE A 487 6.71 0.20 -16.94
N GLY A 488 5.73 -0.68 -16.74
CA GLY A 488 4.35 -0.26 -16.60
C GLY A 488 4.14 0.51 -15.29
N ASP A 489 3.07 1.30 -15.20
CA ASP A 489 2.65 1.98 -13.97
C ASP A 489 2.48 1.00 -12.77
N ALA A 490 2.44 -0.32 -13.02
CA ALA A 490 2.35 -1.39 -12.02
C ALA A 490 3.69 -1.77 -11.37
N ASP A 491 4.84 -1.46 -12.00
CA ASP A 491 6.10 -2.15 -11.69
C ASP A 491 6.90 -1.52 -10.54
N TYR A 492 6.68 -0.25 -10.22
CA TYR A 492 7.59 0.47 -9.31
C TYR A 492 7.11 0.59 -7.87
N TRP A 493 5.79 0.66 -7.61
CA TRP A 493 5.24 0.66 -6.25
C TRP A 493 3.88 -0.05 -6.12
N GLY A 494 3.48 -0.83 -7.12
CA GLY A 494 2.26 -1.65 -7.12
C GLY A 494 2.51 -3.15 -7.00
N PHE A 495 3.69 -3.58 -6.53
CA PHE A 495 4.11 -4.97 -6.32
C PHE A 495 3.57 -6.02 -7.34
N VAL A 496 4.13 -6.14 -8.55
CA VAL A 496 3.88 -7.29 -9.46
C VAL A 496 5.16 -7.78 -10.13
#